data_AF-A0A1J8QCR1-F1
#
_entry.id   AF-A0A1J8QCR1-F1
#
_cell.length_a   1.000
_cell.length_b   1.000
_cell.length_c   1.000
_cell.angle_alpha   90.00
_cell.angle_beta   90.00
_cell.angle_gamma   90.00
#
_symmetry.space_group_name_H-M   'P 1'
#
loop_
_entity.id
_entity.type
_entity.pdbx_description
1 polymer ?
#
loop_
_entity_poly.entity_id
_entity_poly.type
_entity_poly.pdbx_seq_one_letter_code
_entity_poly.pdbx_strand_id
1 'polypeptide(L)'
;SRLLQRANECENWLEEWQDDLAYLAYPDSVVVKVSYYYGFDARSAHLLQTPAARAACLARVALVFRQKLQIGQVKSDETKKGEFCMDAHRWMFDCCRIPGLQGLDWSVSHAGANADELGHIIIARRNRQIQHIYHAAPEEYPGDPAHLAADPHNHQYRVAPKSAEKFVDDASILYTIHSSAFLISLDTDTPTTSIAHSRSLWHGSLSPSTSESDALGLKNPWVHRLVQFIVFDNARAGIMRERSVVDGTHTTRMCDEVLDWLADPSLTSGPHQPPYRQRQSHWIA
;
A
#
# COMPACT_ATOMS: atom_id res chain seq x y z
N SER A 1 1.53 -14.49 38.28
CA SER A 1 2.52 -14.14 37.24
C SER A 1 2.03 -12.88 36.53
N ARG A 2 2.92 -11.93 36.19
CA ARG A 2 2.56 -10.69 35.46
C ARG A 2 1.94 -10.96 34.08
N LEU A 3 2.33 -12.05 33.41
CA LEU A 3 1.77 -12.41 32.10
C LEU A 3 0.31 -12.88 32.20
N LEU A 4 -0.04 -13.63 33.26
CA LEU A 4 -1.43 -14.05 33.50
C LEU A 4 -2.34 -12.87 33.81
N GLN A 5 -1.81 -11.84 34.49
CA GLN A 5 -2.57 -10.61 34.73
C GLN A 5 -2.87 -9.90 33.41
N ARG A 6 -1.87 -9.69 32.56
CA ARG A 6 -2.07 -9.06 31.24
C ARG A 6 -3.03 -9.86 30.35
N ALA A 7 -2.92 -11.19 30.36
CA ALA A 7 -3.84 -12.07 29.63
C ALA A 7 -5.31 -11.97 30.10
N ASN A 8 -5.56 -11.49 31.32
CA ASN A 8 -6.91 -11.21 31.79
C ASN A 8 -7.39 -9.78 31.49
N GLU A 9 -6.47 -8.88 31.10
CA GLU A 9 -6.74 -7.46 30.82
C GLU A 9 -6.87 -7.15 29.31
N CYS A 10 -6.41 -8.07 28.44
CA CYS A 10 -6.40 -7.89 26.98
C CYS A 10 -6.89 -9.16 26.26
N GLU A 11 -7.50 -9.00 25.10
CA GLU A 11 -7.95 -10.12 24.25
C GLU A 11 -6.77 -10.96 23.75
N ASN A 12 -5.72 -10.30 23.26
CA ASN A 12 -4.44 -10.92 22.93
C ASN A 12 -3.32 -10.22 23.68
N TRP A 13 -2.77 -10.89 24.70
CA TRP A 13 -1.72 -10.32 25.55
C TRP A 13 -0.40 -10.03 24.82
N LEU A 14 -0.18 -10.66 23.65
CA LEU A 14 1.08 -10.60 22.92
C LEU A 14 1.03 -9.67 21.70
N GLU A 15 -0.15 -9.38 21.13
CA GLU A 15 -0.32 -8.60 19.87
C GLU A 15 0.49 -7.30 19.88
N GLU A 16 0.17 -6.38 20.79
CA GLU A 16 0.86 -5.08 20.92
C GLU A 16 2.38 -5.24 21.06
N TRP A 17 2.84 -6.18 21.90
CA TRP A 17 4.27 -6.38 22.12
C TRP A 17 4.97 -6.97 20.90
N GLN A 18 4.31 -7.89 20.19
CA GLN A 18 4.86 -8.50 19.00
C GLN A 18 4.96 -7.46 17.87
N ASP A 19 3.91 -6.67 17.65
CA ASP A 19 3.88 -5.66 16.59
C ASP A 19 4.93 -4.57 16.84
N ASP A 20 5.04 -4.10 18.08
CA ASP A 20 6.05 -3.14 18.50
C ASP A 20 7.47 -3.68 18.30
N LEU A 21 7.78 -4.82 18.92
CA LEU A 21 9.14 -5.34 18.95
C LEU A 21 9.61 -5.86 17.59
N ALA A 22 8.72 -6.46 16.80
CA ALA A 22 9.09 -7.05 15.52
C ALA A 22 9.12 -6.03 14.38
N TYR A 23 8.33 -4.95 14.44
CA TYR A 23 8.11 -4.09 13.28
C TYR A 23 8.09 -2.60 13.58
N LEU A 24 7.32 -2.12 14.56
CA LEU A 24 7.09 -0.68 14.73
C LEU A 24 8.24 0.03 15.46
N ALA A 25 8.94 -0.66 16.35
CA ALA A 25 10.17 -0.17 16.98
C ALA A 25 11.42 -0.47 16.13
N TYR A 26 11.26 -1.08 14.96
CA TYR A 26 12.39 -1.40 14.09
C TYR A 26 12.92 -0.12 13.43
N PRO A 27 14.17 0.30 13.72
CA PRO A 27 14.65 1.66 13.39
C PRO A 27 15.09 1.82 11.94
N ASP A 28 15.23 0.72 11.22
CA ASP A 28 15.68 0.72 9.84
C ASP A 28 14.51 0.83 8.84
N SER A 29 14.87 1.05 7.56
CA SER A 29 13.94 1.03 6.43
C SER A 29 12.87 -0.04 6.48
N VAL A 30 11.65 0.36 6.16
CA VAL A 30 10.59 -0.60 5.81
C VAL A 30 10.93 -1.34 4.52
N VAL A 31 11.60 -0.68 3.56
CA VAL A 31 11.98 -1.28 2.28
C VAL A 31 12.99 -2.40 2.50
N VAL A 32 12.74 -3.58 1.93
CA VAL A 32 13.54 -4.82 2.10
C VAL A 32 13.51 -5.44 3.50
N LYS A 33 13.62 -4.66 4.58
CA LYS A 33 13.80 -5.22 5.92
C LYS A 33 12.48 -5.59 6.61
N VAL A 34 11.40 -4.84 6.35
CA VAL A 34 10.08 -5.09 6.94
C VAL A 34 9.07 -5.51 5.87
N SER A 35 9.07 -4.82 4.74
CA SER A 35 8.15 -5.06 3.62
C SER A 35 8.47 -6.33 2.84
N TYR A 36 7.44 -6.87 2.20
CA TYR A 36 7.53 -7.98 1.27
C TYR A 36 6.76 -7.68 -0.01
N TYR A 37 6.90 -8.55 -1.01
CA TYR A 37 6.22 -8.42 -2.29
C TYR A 37 5.72 -9.77 -2.81
N TYR A 38 4.68 -9.74 -3.64
CA TYR A 38 4.31 -10.87 -4.50
C TYR A 38 4.28 -10.41 -5.95
N GLY A 39 4.98 -11.15 -6.82
CA GLY A 39 4.87 -10.96 -8.26
C GLY A 39 3.68 -11.74 -8.79
N PHE A 40 2.86 -11.10 -9.62
CA PHE A 40 1.74 -11.77 -10.26
C PHE A 40 2.16 -12.39 -11.59
N ASP A 41 1.49 -13.47 -11.93
CA ASP A 41 1.64 -14.14 -13.21
C ASP A 41 1.16 -13.28 -14.39
N ALA A 42 1.37 -13.82 -15.59
CA ALA A 42 0.84 -13.26 -16.81
C ALA A 42 -0.69 -13.13 -16.72
N ARG A 43 -1.20 -12.03 -17.25
CA ARG A 43 -2.64 -11.75 -17.26
C ARG A 43 -3.34 -12.73 -18.20
N SER A 44 -4.54 -13.15 -17.83
CA SER A 44 -5.42 -13.97 -18.67
C SER A 44 -5.64 -13.33 -20.05
N ALA A 45 -5.53 -14.14 -21.10
CA ALA A 45 -5.53 -13.67 -22.50
C ALA A 45 -6.85 -13.00 -22.93
N HIS A 46 -7.97 -13.31 -22.27
CA HIS A 46 -9.28 -12.75 -22.57
C HIS A 46 -9.44 -11.29 -22.10
N LEU A 47 -8.54 -10.78 -21.27
CA LEU A 47 -8.55 -9.40 -20.80
C LEU A 47 -7.67 -8.50 -21.68
N LEU A 48 -7.95 -7.19 -21.70
CA LEU A 48 -7.11 -6.21 -22.38
C LEU A 48 -5.70 -6.18 -21.80
N GLN A 49 -4.67 -6.27 -22.64
CA GLN A 49 -3.28 -6.41 -22.19
C GLN A 49 -2.57 -5.06 -21.95
N THR A 50 -3.32 -3.99 -21.67
CA THR A 50 -2.73 -2.67 -21.38
C THR A 50 -2.51 -2.46 -19.88
N PRO A 51 -1.48 -1.68 -19.47
CA PRO A 51 -1.24 -1.34 -18.06
C PRO A 51 -2.46 -0.69 -17.40
N ALA A 52 -3.09 0.26 -18.09
CA ALA A 52 -4.29 0.95 -17.60
C ALA A 52 -5.45 -0.03 -17.35
N ALA A 53 -5.68 -0.98 -18.27
CA ALA A 53 -6.70 -2.01 -18.07
C ALA A 53 -6.33 -2.96 -16.92
N ARG A 54 -5.04 -3.18 -16.65
CA ARG A 54 -4.61 -4.08 -15.55
C ARG A 54 -4.83 -3.41 -14.21
N ALA A 55 -4.45 -2.14 -14.10
CA ALA A 55 -4.73 -1.31 -12.94
C ALA A 55 -6.24 -1.19 -12.65
N ALA A 56 -7.06 -0.91 -13.67
CA ALA A 56 -8.51 -0.78 -13.51
C ALA A 56 -9.16 -2.10 -13.05
N CYS A 57 -8.74 -3.23 -13.63
CA CYS A 57 -9.20 -4.55 -13.22
C CYS A 57 -8.82 -4.86 -11.77
N LEU A 58 -7.54 -4.71 -11.40
CA LEU A 58 -7.05 -4.92 -10.04
C LEU A 58 -7.79 -4.02 -9.03
N ALA A 59 -7.97 -2.74 -9.37
CA ALA A 59 -8.73 -1.80 -8.55
C ALA A 59 -10.16 -2.33 -8.27
N ARG A 60 -10.86 -2.75 -9.33
CA ARG A 60 -12.23 -3.25 -9.22
C ARG A 60 -12.31 -4.46 -8.31
N VAL A 61 -11.51 -5.48 -8.56
CA VAL A 61 -11.60 -6.74 -7.78
C VAL A 61 -11.10 -6.58 -6.35
N ALA A 62 -10.09 -5.74 -6.10
CA ALA A 62 -9.65 -5.42 -4.74
C ALA A 62 -10.73 -4.68 -3.95
N LEU A 63 -11.46 -3.74 -4.59
CA LEU A 63 -12.60 -3.08 -3.96
C LEU A 63 -13.76 -4.04 -3.67
N VAL A 64 -14.02 -5.00 -4.57
CA VAL A 64 -15.02 -6.06 -4.33
C VAL A 64 -14.60 -6.94 -3.14
N PHE A 65 -13.32 -7.31 -3.06
CA PHE A 65 -12.79 -8.08 -1.93
C PHE A 65 -12.92 -7.31 -0.61
N ARG A 66 -12.52 -6.02 -0.60
CA ARG A 66 -12.71 -5.12 0.54
C ARG A 66 -14.17 -5.06 0.98
N GLN A 67 -15.10 -4.88 0.05
CA GLN A 67 -16.53 -4.84 0.35
C GLN A 67 -16.99 -6.15 1.01
N LYS A 68 -16.57 -7.31 0.46
CA LYS A 68 -16.89 -8.61 1.04
C LYS A 68 -16.34 -8.79 2.45
N LEU A 69 -15.13 -8.30 2.74
CA LEU A 69 -14.59 -8.30 4.10
C LEU A 69 -15.47 -7.48 5.06
N GLN A 70 -15.83 -6.26 4.64
CA GLN A 70 -16.61 -5.33 5.47
C GLN A 70 -17.99 -5.87 5.84
N ILE A 71 -18.63 -6.61 4.93
CA ILE A 71 -19.95 -7.20 5.15
C ILE A 71 -19.89 -8.65 5.66
N GLY A 72 -18.71 -9.16 6.04
CA GLY A 72 -18.55 -10.51 6.60
C GLY A 72 -18.83 -11.65 5.62
N GLN A 73 -18.62 -11.43 4.33
CA GLN A 73 -18.84 -12.45 3.27
C GLN A 73 -17.57 -13.19 2.85
N VAL A 74 -16.40 -12.80 3.35
CA VAL A 74 -15.18 -13.59 3.17
C VAL A 74 -15.20 -14.75 4.15
N LYS A 75 -15.15 -15.97 3.61
CA LYS A 75 -15.11 -17.18 4.41
C LYS A 75 -13.85 -17.21 5.27
N SER A 76 -13.99 -17.64 6.52
CA SER A 76 -12.84 -17.86 7.40
C SER A 76 -11.87 -18.87 6.78
N ASP A 77 -10.57 -18.62 6.94
CA ASP A 77 -9.56 -19.63 6.62
C ASP A 77 -9.66 -20.77 7.64
N GLU A 78 -9.43 -22.02 7.21
CA GLU A 78 -9.66 -23.21 8.05
C GLU A 78 -8.54 -24.23 7.92
N THR A 79 -8.31 -24.97 9.00
CA THR A 79 -7.55 -26.22 8.99
C THR A 79 -8.46 -27.38 9.38
N LYS A 80 -7.93 -28.61 9.31
CA LYS A 80 -8.58 -29.79 9.89
C LYS A 80 -8.93 -29.63 11.39
N LYS A 81 -8.32 -28.69 12.10
CA LYS A 81 -8.50 -28.46 13.54
C LYS A 81 -9.46 -27.31 13.86
N GLY A 82 -9.94 -26.57 12.87
CA GLY A 82 -10.83 -25.43 13.07
C GLY A 82 -10.45 -24.21 12.25
N GLU A 83 -11.23 -23.15 12.46
CA GLU A 83 -11.12 -21.86 11.78
C GLU A 83 -9.97 -21.01 12.35
N PHE A 84 -9.32 -20.23 11.50
CA PHE A 84 -8.37 -19.21 11.90
C PHE A 84 -9.07 -17.91 12.28
N CYS A 85 -8.43 -17.13 13.14
CA CYS A 85 -8.88 -15.78 13.44
C CYS A 85 -8.81 -14.90 12.18
N MET A 86 -9.88 -14.15 11.92
CA MET A 86 -9.96 -13.23 10.77
C MET A 86 -9.65 -11.78 11.16
N ASP A 87 -9.31 -11.50 12.43
CA ASP A 87 -9.16 -10.14 12.97
C ASP A 87 -8.14 -9.30 12.20
N ALA A 88 -7.02 -9.91 11.75
CA ALA A 88 -5.99 -9.20 11.01
C ALA A 88 -6.51 -8.56 9.70
N HIS A 89 -7.63 -9.03 9.14
CA HIS A 89 -8.24 -8.39 7.97
C HIS A 89 -8.69 -6.94 8.23
N ARG A 90 -8.93 -6.55 9.50
CA ARG A 90 -9.27 -5.16 9.88
C ARG A 90 -8.19 -4.15 9.52
N TRP A 91 -6.96 -4.63 9.35
CA TRP A 91 -5.79 -3.82 9.01
C TRP A 91 -5.41 -3.90 7.53
N MET A 92 -6.14 -4.67 6.71
CA MET A 92 -5.77 -4.92 5.32
C MET A 92 -5.97 -3.69 4.42
N PHE A 93 -7.12 -3.04 4.55
CA PHE A 93 -7.47 -1.83 3.79
C PHE A 93 -7.60 -0.65 4.74
N ASP A 94 -7.60 0.56 4.18
CA ASP A 94 -7.85 1.80 4.94
C ASP A 94 -6.78 2.07 6.02
N CYS A 95 -5.62 1.42 5.90
CA CYS A 95 -4.57 1.45 6.91
C CYS A 95 -3.26 2.01 6.36
N CYS A 96 -2.51 2.68 7.24
CA CYS A 96 -1.17 3.17 6.95
C CYS A 96 -0.30 3.06 8.21
N ARG A 97 0.98 2.70 8.03
CA ARG A 97 2.00 2.92 9.05
C ARG A 97 2.34 4.41 9.08
N ILE A 98 2.33 5.01 10.26
CA ILE A 98 2.73 6.39 10.52
C ILE A 98 4.03 6.35 11.30
N PRO A 99 5.10 6.91 10.75
CA PRO A 99 6.35 6.88 11.46
C PRO A 99 6.43 7.83 12.65
N GLY A 100 7.06 7.37 13.73
CA GLY A 100 7.21 8.15 14.95
C GLY A 100 8.47 8.97 14.99
N LEU A 101 8.33 10.27 15.30
CA LEU A 101 9.48 11.17 15.48
C LEU A 101 10.41 10.76 16.64
N GLN A 102 9.91 9.95 17.58
CA GLN A 102 10.64 9.47 18.75
C GLN A 102 11.16 8.03 18.60
N GLY A 103 11.05 7.44 17.40
CA GLY A 103 11.61 6.12 17.08
C GLY A 103 10.66 4.93 17.25
N LEU A 104 9.41 5.16 17.64
CA LEU A 104 8.35 4.15 17.63
C LEU A 104 7.26 4.57 16.64
N ASP A 105 7.13 3.80 15.57
CA ASP A 105 6.06 3.99 14.59
C ASP A 105 4.73 3.48 15.15
N TRP A 106 3.61 3.83 14.50
CA TRP A 106 2.31 3.25 14.81
C TRP A 106 1.51 2.98 13.55
N SER A 107 0.53 2.09 13.61
CA SER A 107 -0.42 1.88 12.52
C SER A 107 -1.70 2.65 12.78
N VAL A 108 -2.21 3.35 11.77
CA VAL A 108 -3.53 3.99 11.79
C VAL A 108 -4.47 3.23 10.88
N SER A 109 -5.71 3.01 11.34
CA SER A 109 -6.81 2.53 10.52
C SER A 109 -7.88 3.61 10.40
N HIS A 110 -8.33 3.83 9.18
CA HIS A 110 -9.46 4.68 8.83
C HIS A 110 -10.71 3.87 8.49
N ALA A 111 -10.68 2.55 8.72
CA ALA A 111 -11.85 1.70 8.53
C ALA A 111 -12.98 2.16 9.46
N GLY A 112 -14.17 2.41 8.90
CA GLY A 112 -15.34 2.83 9.67
C GLY A 112 -15.37 4.29 10.14
N ALA A 113 -14.35 5.10 9.81
CA ALA A 113 -14.30 6.52 10.21
C ALA A 113 -15.46 7.35 9.63
N ASN A 114 -15.92 7.00 8.42
CA ASN A 114 -17.13 7.52 7.78
C ASN A 114 -17.88 6.36 7.11
N ALA A 115 -18.79 5.69 7.82
CA ALA A 115 -19.54 4.54 7.29
C ALA A 115 -20.33 4.83 5.99
N ASP A 116 -20.62 6.12 5.73
CA ASP A 116 -21.36 6.59 4.56
C ASP A 116 -20.46 6.96 3.36
N GLU A 117 -19.13 6.97 3.51
CA GLU A 117 -18.21 7.25 2.40
C GLU A 117 -17.65 5.94 1.83
N LEU A 118 -17.77 5.77 0.51
CA LEU A 118 -17.20 4.63 -0.24
C LEU A 118 -15.66 4.53 -0.18
N GLY A 119 -15.01 5.48 0.51
CA GLY A 119 -13.57 5.68 0.52
C GLY A 119 -13.04 6.11 -0.84
N HIS A 120 -11.71 6.09 -0.98
CA HIS A 120 -11.01 6.37 -2.22
C HIS A 120 -9.76 5.50 -2.34
N ILE A 121 -9.22 5.41 -3.55
CA ILE A 121 -7.93 4.78 -3.81
C ILE A 121 -6.96 5.85 -4.33
N ILE A 122 -5.67 5.61 -4.19
CA ILE A 122 -4.63 6.48 -4.76
C ILE A 122 -4.06 5.81 -6.00
N ILE A 123 -3.98 6.56 -7.09
CA ILE A 123 -3.22 6.17 -8.28
C ILE A 123 -1.97 7.05 -8.35
N ALA A 124 -0.81 6.44 -8.14
CA ALA A 124 0.47 7.12 -8.23
C ALA A 124 1.10 6.89 -9.60
N ARG A 125 1.60 7.94 -10.25
CA ARG A 125 2.34 7.85 -11.51
C ARG A 125 3.35 8.98 -11.61
N ARG A 126 4.58 8.67 -12.03
CA ARG A 126 5.68 9.64 -12.19
C ARG A 126 5.92 10.49 -10.93
N ASN A 127 5.76 9.89 -9.76
CA ASN A 127 6.10 10.48 -8.45
C ASN A 127 5.37 11.79 -8.14
N ARG A 128 4.28 12.12 -8.86
CA ARG A 128 3.64 13.44 -8.76
C ARG A 128 3.17 13.77 -7.34
N GLN A 129 2.71 12.76 -6.59
CA GLN A 129 2.31 12.93 -5.20
C GLN A 129 3.47 13.30 -4.28
N ILE A 130 4.67 12.76 -4.54
CA ILE A 130 5.87 13.01 -3.73
C ILE A 130 6.50 14.35 -4.12
N GLN A 131 6.54 14.65 -5.41
CA GLN A 131 6.96 15.97 -5.91
C GLN A 131 6.09 17.08 -5.32
N HIS A 132 4.78 16.87 -5.23
CA HIS A 132 3.88 17.86 -4.65
C HIS A 132 4.18 18.11 -3.16
N ILE A 133 4.32 17.05 -2.36
CA ILE A 133 4.71 17.14 -0.94
C ILE A 133 6.07 17.85 -0.79
N TYR A 134 7.03 17.51 -1.65
CA TYR A 134 8.36 18.11 -1.65
C TYR A 134 8.33 19.62 -1.95
N HIS A 135 7.59 20.03 -2.98
CA HIS A 135 7.50 21.44 -3.37
C HIS A 135 6.71 22.29 -2.38
N ALA A 136 5.81 21.69 -1.59
CA ALA A 136 5.06 22.38 -0.55
C ALA A 136 5.87 22.57 0.76
N ALA A 137 6.98 21.84 0.92
CA ALA A 137 7.80 21.93 2.12
C ALA A 137 8.43 23.33 2.31
N PRO A 138 8.31 23.94 3.51
CA PRO A 138 8.76 25.30 3.80
C PRO A 138 10.27 25.45 4.02
N GLU A 139 11.02 24.36 4.17
CA GLU A 139 12.50 24.37 4.18
C GLU A 139 13.03 23.55 3.00
N GLU A 140 14.12 24.03 2.40
CA GLU A 140 14.82 23.37 1.30
C GLU A 140 15.40 22.05 1.82
N TYR A 141 14.67 20.95 1.62
CA TYR A 141 15.13 19.63 2.00
C TYR A 141 16.38 19.28 1.18
N PRO A 142 17.50 18.88 1.80
CA PRO A 142 18.68 18.48 1.06
C PRO A 142 18.44 17.10 0.43
N GLY A 143 17.88 17.07 -0.79
CA GLY A 143 17.73 15.85 -1.59
C GLY A 143 16.64 15.95 -2.67
N ASP A 144 16.81 15.24 -3.78
CA ASP A 144 15.82 15.18 -4.88
C ASP A 144 14.52 14.47 -4.40
N PRO A 145 13.31 14.88 -4.86
CA PRO A 145 12.04 14.14 -4.68
C PRO A 145 12.11 12.62 -4.80
N ALA A 146 12.97 12.09 -5.66
CA ALA A 146 13.16 10.66 -5.83
C ALA A 146 13.87 9.99 -4.63
N HIS A 147 14.70 10.73 -3.89
CA HIS A 147 15.28 10.27 -2.63
C HIS A 147 14.23 10.17 -1.52
N LEU A 148 13.23 11.06 -1.48
CA LEU A 148 12.13 10.97 -0.52
C LEU A 148 11.31 9.71 -0.71
N ALA A 149 10.97 9.36 -1.95
CA ALA A 149 10.21 8.16 -2.30
C ALA A 149 10.88 6.86 -1.83
N ALA A 150 12.21 6.84 -1.84
CA ALA A 150 13.04 5.70 -1.47
C ALA A 150 13.63 5.81 -0.04
N ASP A 151 13.33 6.87 0.72
CA ASP A 151 14.05 7.16 1.96
C ASP A 151 13.74 6.14 3.07
N PRO A 152 14.74 5.38 3.53
CA PRO A 152 14.60 4.39 4.58
C PRO A 152 14.41 4.97 6.01
N HIS A 153 14.66 6.26 6.23
CA HIS A 153 14.74 6.88 7.56
C HIS A 153 13.65 7.93 7.80
N ASN A 154 12.44 7.70 7.28
CA ASN A 154 11.28 8.49 7.70
C ASN A 154 11.35 10.00 7.33
N HIS A 155 12.19 10.41 6.39
CA HIS A 155 12.25 11.83 6.05
C HIS A 155 11.01 12.35 5.35
N GLN A 156 10.24 11.50 4.64
CA GLN A 156 8.93 11.86 4.07
C GLN A 156 7.99 12.53 5.09
N TYR A 157 8.12 12.16 6.38
CA TYR A 157 7.36 12.76 7.49
C TYR A 157 8.17 13.76 8.32
N ARG A 158 9.51 13.79 8.24
CA ARG A 158 10.33 14.85 8.87
C ARG A 158 10.30 16.16 8.08
N VAL A 159 9.98 16.11 6.78
CA VAL A 159 9.66 17.33 6.01
C VAL A 159 8.25 17.84 6.29
N ALA A 160 7.41 17.12 7.05
CA ALA A 160 6.13 17.63 7.54
C ALA A 160 6.38 18.65 8.69
N PRO A 161 6.13 19.95 8.49
CA PRO A 161 6.58 20.99 9.41
C PRO A 161 5.84 21.06 10.77
N LYS A 162 6.45 21.78 11.73
CA LYS A 162 5.98 21.97 13.10
C LYS A 162 4.95 23.10 13.32
N SER A 163 4.35 23.72 12.28
CA SER A 163 3.53 24.94 12.45
C SER A 163 2.28 25.03 11.56
N ALA A 164 1.10 25.22 12.17
CA ALA A 164 -0.22 24.88 11.62
C ALA A 164 -0.87 25.85 10.60
N GLU A 165 -0.32 27.04 10.31
CA GLU A 165 -1.10 28.09 9.62
C GLU A 165 -1.01 28.07 8.07
N LYS A 166 -0.04 27.38 7.48
CA LYS A 166 0.11 27.23 6.01
C LYS A 166 -0.40 25.89 5.46
N PHE A 167 -1.02 25.07 6.31
CA PHE A 167 -1.05 23.60 6.22
C PHE A 167 -2.36 22.93 5.83
N VAL A 168 -3.41 23.72 5.57
CA VAL A 168 -4.74 23.15 5.29
C VAL A 168 -4.69 22.23 4.06
N ASP A 169 -3.82 22.52 3.08
CA ASP A 169 -3.67 21.70 1.87
C ASP A 169 -2.75 20.47 2.07
N ASP A 170 -1.60 20.58 2.75
CA ASP A 170 -0.65 19.44 2.92
C ASP A 170 -1.15 18.37 3.89
N ALA A 171 -1.77 18.78 5.00
CA ALA A 171 -2.41 17.86 5.92
C ALA A 171 -3.54 17.10 5.22
N SER A 172 -4.23 17.74 4.27
CA SER A 172 -5.27 17.08 3.47
C SER A 172 -4.70 16.01 2.53
N ILE A 173 -3.49 16.20 1.97
CA ILE A 173 -2.85 15.24 1.07
C ILE A 173 -2.34 14.03 1.84
N LEU A 174 -1.64 14.25 2.95
CA LEU A 174 -1.20 13.14 3.81
C LEU A 174 -2.41 12.37 4.34
N TYR A 175 -3.44 13.08 4.82
CA TYR A 175 -4.69 12.46 5.21
C TYR A 175 -5.32 11.66 4.06
N THR A 176 -5.34 12.21 2.84
CA THR A 176 -5.86 11.53 1.65
C THR A 176 -5.05 10.25 1.34
N ILE A 177 -3.73 10.28 1.47
CA ILE A 177 -2.90 9.07 1.27
C ILE A 177 -3.16 8.05 2.40
N HIS A 178 -3.19 8.48 3.66
CA HIS A 178 -3.37 7.63 4.84
C HIS A 178 -4.76 7.00 4.94
N SER A 179 -5.80 7.73 4.56
CA SER A 179 -7.20 7.27 4.59
C SER A 179 -7.66 6.51 3.35
N SER A 180 -6.83 6.44 2.30
CA SER A 180 -7.18 5.64 1.11
C SER A 180 -7.36 4.16 1.46
N ALA A 181 -8.20 3.44 0.71
CA ALA A 181 -8.37 2.01 0.89
C ALA A 181 -7.08 1.25 0.54
N PHE A 182 -6.48 1.59 -0.61
CA PHE A 182 -5.20 1.07 -1.08
C PHE A 182 -4.61 1.99 -2.16
N LEU A 183 -3.37 1.71 -2.57
CA LEU A 183 -2.65 2.45 -3.61
C LEU A 183 -2.36 1.57 -4.83
N ILE A 184 -2.39 2.15 -6.03
CA ILE A 184 -1.88 1.55 -7.27
C ILE A 184 -0.78 2.45 -7.82
N SER A 185 0.43 1.93 -7.94
CA SER A 185 1.55 2.58 -8.61
C SER A 185 1.58 2.17 -10.09
N LEU A 186 1.47 3.14 -10.98
CA LEU A 186 1.69 2.99 -12.42
C LEU A 186 3.15 3.30 -12.71
N ASP A 187 3.97 2.26 -12.71
CA ASP A 187 5.41 2.36 -12.85
C ASP A 187 5.86 2.34 -14.31
N THR A 188 6.85 3.15 -14.64
CA THR A 188 7.38 3.28 -16.00
C THR A 188 8.44 2.23 -16.32
N ASP A 189 8.91 1.50 -15.32
CA ASP A 189 9.84 0.40 -15.53
C ASP A 189 9.17 -0.74 -16.31
N THR A 190 9.98 -1.53 -17.02
CA THR A 190 9.51 -2.66 -17.84
C THR A 190 10.31 -3.93 -17.54
N PRO A 191 10.19 -4.53 -16.33
CA PRO A 191 11.00 -5.68 -15.95
C PRO A 191 10.69 -6.89 -16.85
N THR A 192 11.71 -7.50 -17.46
CA THR A 192 11.54 -8.62 -18.41
C THR A 192 11.87 -9.98 -17.81
N THR A 193 12.73 -10.05 -16.79
CA THR A 193 13.08 -11.31 -16.10
C THR A 193 12.32 -11.44 -14.77
N SER A 194 12.31 -12.63 -14.18
CA SER A 194 11.74 -12.85 -12.83
C SER A 194 12.51 -12.07 -11.76
N ILE A 195 13.84 -12.04 -11.85
CA ILE A 195 14.71 -11.31 -10.92
C ILE A 195 14.49 -9.79 -11.05
N ALA A 196 14.40 -9.26 -12.27
CA ALA A 196 14.10 -7.85 -12.48
C ALA A 196 12.72 -7.49 -11.91
N HIS A 197 11.71 -8.34 -12.14
CA HIS A 197 10.36 -8.13 -11.61
C HIS A 197 10.34 -8.12 -10.07
N SER A 198 11.01 -9.09 -9.46
CA SER A 198 11.19 -9.18 -8.01
C SER A 198 11.82 -7.91 -7.44
N ARG A 199 12.95 -7.46 -8.01
CA ARG A 199 13.65 -6.24 -7.58
C ARG A 199 12.80 -4.99 -7.74
N SER A 200 12.17 -4.82 -8.91
CA SER A 200 11.30 -3.69 -9.20
C SER A 200 10.10 -3.62 -8.24
N LEU A 201 9.53 -4.76 -7.84
CA LEU A 201 8.44 -4.79 -6.87
C LEU A 201 8.91 -4.50 -5.44
N TRP A 202 10.09 -4.97 -5.05
CA TRP A 202 10.54 -4.89 -3.66
C TRP A 202 11.21 -3.56 -3.31
N HIS A 203 12.07 -3.05 -4.20
CA HIS A 203 12.89 -1.87 -3.93
C HIS A 203 13.10 -0.97 -5.17
N GLY A 204 12.40 -1.23 -6.28
CA GLY A 204 12.52 -0.46 -7.52
C GLY A 204 13.73 -0.86 -8.38
N SER A 205 13.74 -0.40 -9.63
CA SER A 205 14.85 -0.67 -10.55
C SER A 205 15.98 0.34 -10.37
N LEU A 206 17.18 -0.15 -10.03
CA LEU A 206 18.40 0.66 -10.11
C LEU A 206 18.76 0.87 -11.58
N SER A 207 18.77 2.12 -12.05
CA SER A 207 19.26 2.44 -13.40
C SER A 207 20.78 2.22 -13.45
N PRO A 208 21.31 1.35 -14.33
CA PRO A 208 22.75 1.11 -14.41
C PRO A 208 23.53 2.21 -15.15
N SER A 209 22.84 3.21 -15.72
CA SER A 209 23.45 4.20 -16.65
C SER A 209 23.64 5.60 -16.09
N THR A 210 23.51 5.80 -14.78
CA THR A 210 23.57 7.14 -14.19
C THR A 210 24.44 7.11 -12.93
N SER A 211 25.06 8.24 -12.59
CA SER A 211 25.91 8.40 -11.40
C SER A 211 25.19 7.90 -10.14
N GLU A 212 25.92 7.57 -9.05
CA GLU A 212 25.30 7.13 -7.78
C GLU A 212 24.14 8.05 -7.30
N SER A 213 24.14 9.32 -7.70
CA SER A 213 23.08 10.31 -7.46
C SER A 213 21.72 10.02 -8.14
N ASP A 214 21.72 9.18 -9.18
CA ASP A 214 20.60 8.95 -10.10
C ASP A 214 20.20 7.46 -10.13
N ALA A 215 20.76 6.66 -9.22
CA ALA A 215 20.38 5.27 -8.99
C ALA A 215 18.99 5.25 -8.30
N LEU A 216 17.96 5.62 -9.05
CA LEU A 216 16.63 5.85 -8.48
C LEU A 216 16.00 4.52 -8.06
N GLY A 217 15.82 4.32 -6.74
CA GLY A 217 15.06 3.22 -6.15
C GLY A 217 13.55 3.34 -6.37
N LEU A 218 12.73 3.02 -5.36
CA LEU A 218 11.27 3.18 -5.44
C LEU A 218 10.90 4.63 -5.78
N LYS A 219 10.10 4.81 -6.83
CA LYS A 219 9.72 6.11 -7.39
C LYS A 219 8.28 6.46 -7.04
N ASN A 220 7.36 5.59 -7.44
CA ASN A 220 5.92 5.77 -7.27
C ASN A 220 5.34 5.22 -5.94
N PRO A 221 5.92 4.17 -5.34
CA PRO A 221 5.40 3.58 -4.10
C PRO A 221 5.33 4.52 -2.89
N TRP A 222 4.31 4.32 -2.06
CA TRP A 222 4.25 4.84 -0.68
C TRP A 222 4.41 3.66 0.28
N VAL A 223 5.65 3.42 0.71
CA VAL A 223 6.09 2.17 1.38
C VAL A 223 5.39 1.87 2.70
N HIS A 224 4.73 2.87 3.29
CA HIS A 224 3.98 2.74 4.52
C HIS A 224 2.51 2.32 4.32
N ARG A 225 2.04 2.26 3.07
CA ARG A 225 0.71 1.72 2.75
C ARG A 225 0.72 0.21 2.95
N LEU A 226 -0.34 -0.29 3.58
CA LEU A 226 -0.50 -1.74 3.78
C LEU A 226 -0.69 -2.43 2.43
N VAL A 227 -1.74 -2.11 1.67
CA VAL A 227 -1.94 -2.67 0.32
C VAL A 227 -1.51 -1.70 -0.77
N GLN A 228 -0.54 -2.12 -1.59
CA GLN A 228 -0.11 -1.38 -2.77
C GLN A 228 0.14 -2.28 -4.00
N PHE A 229 -0.72 -2.16 -5.00
CA PHE A 229 -0.48 -2.79 -6.30
C PHE A 229 0.52 -1.98 -7.12
N ILE A 230 1.40 -2.65 -7.86
CA ILE A 230 2.34 -2.02 -8.79
C ILE A 230 2.04 -2.60 -10.16
N VAL A 231 1.80 -1.73 -11.15
CA VAL A 231 1.58 -2.10 -12.55
C VAL A 231 2.61 -1.38 -13.40
N PHE A 232 3.43 -2.17 -14.09
CA PHE A 232 4.51 -1.71 -14.97
C PHE A 232 3.99 -1.32 -16.36
N ASP A 233 4.76 -0.51 -17.12
CA ASP A 233 4.38 -0.08 -18.48
C ASP A 233 4.32 -1.25 -19.48
N ASN A 234 4.98 -2.37 -19.19
CA ASN A 234 4.83 -3.63 -19.93
C ASN A 234 3.67 -4.50 -19.44
N ALA A 235 2.77 -3.93 -18.64
CA ALA A 235 1.62 -4.56 -18.02
C ALA A 235 1.94 -5.72 -17.07
N ARG A 236 3.20 -5.98 -16.67
CA ARG A 236 3.48 -6.85 -15.52
C ARG A 236 2.96 -6.19 -14.24
N ALA A 237 2.68 -6.98 -13.22
CA ALA A 237 2.21 -6.42 -11.96
C ALA A 237 2.56 -7.30 -10.76
N GLY A 238 2.41 -6.72 -9.60
CA GLY A 238 2.50 -7.39 -8.32
C GLY A 238 1.94 -6.51 -7.22
N ILE A 239 2.22 -6.89 -5.99
CA ILE A 239 1.94 -6.12 -4.79
C ILE A 239 3.23 -5.92 -4.00
N MET A 240 3.40 -4.75 -3.42
CA MET A 240 4.35 -4.49 -2.33
C MET A 240 3.55 -4.21 -1.08
N ARG A 241 4.02 -4.70 0.06
CA ARG A 241 3.25 -4.64 1.29
C ARG A 241 4.11 -4.37 2.52
N GLU A 242 3.63 -3.45 3.35
CA GLU A 242 4.10 -3.23 4.72
C GLU A 242 3.62 -4.40 5.63
N ARG A 243 4.45 -4.86 6.58
CA ARG A 243 4.23 -6.14 7.30
C ARG A 243 3.67 -5.99 8.71
N SER A 244 3.73 -4.81 9.32
CA SER A 244 3.59 -4.62 10.78
C SER A 244 2.37 -5.31 11.42
N VAL A 245 1.17 -5.11 10.86
CA VAL A 245 -0.10 -5.45 11.53
C VAL A 245 -0.88 -6.60 10.89
N VAL A 246 -0.39 -7.14 9.78
CA VAL A 246 -1.05 -8.27 9.10
C VAL A 246 0.02 -9.20 8.53
N ASP A 247 -0.15 -10.51 8.59
CA ASP A 247 0.85 -11.44 8.06
C ASP A 247 0.73 -11.66 6.53
N GLY A 248 1.63 -12.48 5.98
CA GLY A 248 1.64 -12.88 4.57
C GLY A 248 0.44 -13.70 4.13
N THR A 249 -0.10 -14.54 5.02
CA THR A 249 -1.18 -15.49 4.70
C THR A 249 -2.43 -14.75 4.23
N HIS A 250 -2.82 -13.70 4.95
CA HIS A 250 -3.98 -12.87 4.62
C HIS A 250 -3.80 -12.13 3.29
N THR A 251 -2.57 -11.69 3.00
CA THR A 251 -2.26 -11.02 1.73
C THR A 251 -2.27 -11.99 0.57
N THR A 252 -1.72 -13.19 0.74
CA THR A 252 -1.78 -14.27 -0.25
C THR A 252 -3.23 -14.60 -0.56
N ARG A 253 -4.06 -14.78 0.49
CA ARG A 253 -5.49 -15.05 0.36
C ARG A 253 -6.22 -13.99 -0.48
N MET A 254 -5.99 -12.71 -0.20
CA MET A 254 -6.53 -11.59 -0.98
C MET A 254 -6.05 -11.66 -2.44
N CYS A 255 -4.75 -11.87 -2.66
CA CYS A 255 -4.17 -11.92 -4.00
C CYS A 255 -4.76 -13.08 -4.81
N ASP A 256 -4.91 -14.26 -4.21
CA ASP A 256 -5.49 -15.43 -4.86
C ASP A 256 -6.94 -15.14 -5.28
N GLU A 257 -7.80 -14.61 -4.41
CA GLU A 257 -9.18 -14.27 -4.82
C GLU A 257 -9.24 -13.23 -5.93
N VAL A 258 -8.43 -12.18 -5.80
CA VAL A 258 -8.36 -11.07 -6.77
C VAL A 258 -7.92 -11.61 -8.14
N LEU A 259 -6.91 -12.47 -8.18
CA LEU A 259 -6.40 -13.04 -9.43
C LEU A 259 -7.35 -14.08 -10.00
N ASP A 260 -7.97 -14.92 -9.17
CA ASP A 260 -8.96 -15.91 -9.59
C ASP A 260 -10.20 -15.25 -10.21
N TRP A 261 -10.72 -14.17 -9.61
CA TRP A 261 -11.84 -13.42 -10.19
C TRP A 261 -11.46 -12.77 -11.52
N LEU A 262 -10.22 -12.32 -11.69
CA LEU A 262 -9.74 -11.82 -12.97
C LEU A 262 -9.50 -12.94 -13.99
N ALA A 263 -9.21 -14.15 -13.55
CA ALA A 263 -9.08 -15.30 -14.41
C ALA A 263 -10.43 -15.83 -14.88
N ASP A 264 -11.50 -15.62 -14.11
CA ASP A 264 -12.86 -16.00 -14.46
C ASP A 264 -13.45 -15.08 -15.57
N PRO A 265 -13.71 -15.62 -16.78
CA PRO A 265 -14.32 -14.84 -17.86
C PRO A 265 -15.70 -14.29 -17.51
N SER A 266 -16.42 -14.91 -16.56
CA SER A 266 -17.77 -14.51 -16.15
C SER A 266 -17.80 -13.09 -15.57
N LEU A 267 -16.71 -12.62 -14.97
CA LEU A 267 -16.59 -11.31 -14.34
C LEU A 267 -16.72 -10.14 -15.34
N THR A 268 -16.48 -10.39 -16.63
CA THR A 268 -16.54 -9.39 -17.71
C THR A 268 -17.94 -9.16 -18.27
N SER A 269 -18.92 -10.00 -17.91
CA SER A 269 -20.28 -9.98 -18.47
C SER A 269 -21.27 -9.03 -17.78
N GLY A 270 -20.82 -8.30 -16.76
CA GLY A 270 -21.66 -7.36 -16.00
C GLY A 270 -22.00 -6.07 -16.78
N PRO A 271 -23.14 -5.44 -16.50
CA PRO A 271 -23.56 -4.21 -17.18
C PRO A 271 -22.56 -3.07 -16.95
N HIS A 272 -22.27 -2.33 -18.01
CA HIS A 272 -21.39 -1.16 -17.97
C HIS A 272 -22.07 -0.06 -17.12
N GLN A 273 -21.56 0.18 -15.91
CA GLN A 273 -21.99 1.34 -15.12
C GLN A 273 -21.30 2.61 -15.66
N PRO A 274 -21.97 3.78 -15.62
CA PRO A 274 -21.33 5.04 -15.95
C PRO A 274 -20.16 5.30 -14.99
N PRO A 275 -19.06 5.93 -15.45
CA PRO A 275 -17.90 6.18 -14.61
C PRO A 275 -18.29 7.06 -13.42
N TYR A 276 -17.90 6.64 -12.21
CA TYR A 276 -17.90 7.53 -11.05
C TYR A 276 -17.00 8.73 -11.35
N ARG A 277 -17.41 9.91 -10.90
CA ARG A 277 -16.67 11.16 -11.12
C ARG A 277 -15.29 11.02 -10.47
N GLN A 278 -14.24 10.87 -11.28
CA GLN A 278 -12.88 11.04 -10.78
C GLN A 278 -12.78 12.48 -10.28
N ARG A 279 -12.62 12.67 -8.97
CA ARG A 279 -12.08 13.93 -8.49
C ARG A 279 -10.60 13.90 -8.89
N GLN A 280 -10.27 14.53 -10.02
CA GLN A 280 -8.93 15.07 -10.17
C GLN A 280 -8.76 16.06 -9.03
N SER A 281 -7.92 15.72 -8.06
CA SER A 281 -7.33 16.73 -7.19
C SER A 281 -6.80 17.83 -8.11
N HIS A 282 -7.29 19.06 -7.98
CA HIS A 282 -6.97 20.19 -8.88
C HIS A 282 -5.50 20.63 -8.81
N TRP A 283 -4.68 19.87 -8.07
CA TRP A 283 -3.25 20.03 -7.84
C TRP A 283 -2.37 19.53 -9.00
N ILE A 284 -2.98 19.06 -10.09
CA ILE A 284 -2.32 18.59 -11.32
C ILE A 284 -2.38 19.71 -12.37
N ALA A 285 -1.54 20.71 -12.22
CA ALA A 285 -1.00 21.47 -13.35
C ALA A 285 0.47 21.06 -13.48
#